data_AF-A0A356FBC1-F1
#
_entry.id   AF-A0A356FBC1-F1
#
_cell.length_a   1.000
_cell.length_b   1.000
_cell.length_c   1.000
_cell.angle_alpha   90.00
_cell.angle_beta   90.00
_cell.angle_gamma   90.00
#
_symmetry.space_group_name_H-M   'P 1'
#
loop_
_entity.id
_entity.type
_entity.pdbx_description
1 polymer ?
#
loop_
_entity_poly.entity_id
_entity_poly.type
_entity_poly.pdbx_seq_one_letter_code
_entity_poly.pdbx_strand_id
1 'polypeptide(L)'
;MSTSLFADPVARTAIFDPTIGPNNYTIQFPLELSGATVDMNIVGGSFELVVDEDEGTAALASWHQEIDPVMLFGMSTGPITISLVTEEGENAVGTYNAETREFAVEATFQIEFDDSQLWQVGFVSPVNLTAVEEGTIHGSGSIGSVIMHLAGEGEFAGGTFSYTCNTSARFDYDLPASQAQTGDVNQDHAHDISDPMAILSELFLGNPMPCRAAGDVNSDSDIDLSDAVYMLNYLFIGGPALPEEAVDCTAGDAA
;
A
#
# COMPACT_ATOMS: atom_id res chain seq x y z
N MET A 1 -21.99 -35.77 -1.48
CA MET A 1 -21.32 -34.78 -2.34
C MET A 1 -20.71 -33.78 -1.38
N SER A 2 -19.41 -33.89 -1.14
CA SER A 2 -18.68 -32.97 -0.26
C SER A 2 -18.39 -31.74 -1.11
N THR A 3 -19.14 -30.67 -0.92
CA THR A 3 -18.74 -29.35 -1.39
C THR A 3 -17.47 -29.02 -0.63
N SER A 4 -16.33 -29.02 -1.33
CA SER A 4 -15.12 -28.42 -0.81
C SER A 4 -15.47 -26.98 -0.44
N LEU A 5 -15.29 -26.63 0.83
CA LEU A 5 -15.33 -25.25 1.30
C LEU A 5 -13.95 -24.67 0.95
N PHE A 6 -13.71 -24.40 -0.32
CA PHE A 6 -12.61 -23.51 -0.69
C PHE A 6 -13.02 -22.11 -0.20
N ALA A 7 -12.09 -21.41 0.44
CA ALA A 7 -12.32 -20.01 0.80
C ALA A 7 -12.48 -19.21 -0.50
N ASP A 8 -13.43 -18.28 -0.54
CA ASP A 8 -13.57 -17.40 -1.70
C ASP A 8 -12.33 -16.50 -1.81
N PRO A 9 -11.90 -16.11 -3.03
CA PRO A 9 -10.81 -15.15 -3.21
C PRO A 9 -11.05 -13.87 -2.41
N VAL A 10 -10.02 -13.40 -1.72
CA VAL A 10 -10.11 -12.22 -0.85
C VAL A 10 -9.49 -11.02 -1.56
N ALA A 11 -10.30 -10.02 -1.86
CA ALA A 11 -9.85 -8.72 -2.33
C ALA A 11 -9.42 -7.85 -1.15
N ARG A 12 -8.27 -7.19 -1.29
CA ARG A 12 -7.72 -6.27 -0.29
C ARG A 12 -7.24 -5.00 -0.97
N THR A 13 -7.77 -3.85 -0.54
CA THR A 13 -7.28 -2.54 -0.95
C THR A 13 -6.05 -2.19 -0.12
N ALA A 14 -4.97 -1.79 -0.78
CA ALA A 14 -3.75 -1.31 -0.15
C ALA A 14 -3.45 0.12 -0.60
N ILE A 15 -2.99 0.94 0.34
CA ILE A 15 -2.65 2.35 0.13
C ILE A 15 -1.14 2.49 0.26
N PHE A 16 -0.49 3.11 -0.74
CA PHE A 16 0.95 3.39 -0.66
C PHE A 16 1.23 4.29 0.54
N ASP A 17 2.18 3.91 1.39
CA ASP A 17 2.55 4.67 2.59
C ASP A 17 3.82 5.48 2.29
N PRO A 18 3.72 6.76 1.90
CA PRO A 18 4.91 7.57 1.58
C PRO A 18 5.77 7.87 2.80
N THR A 19 5.28 7.58 4.02
CA THR A 19 5.96 7.88 5.28
C THR A 19 6.77 6.71 5.82
N ILE A 20 6.54 5.49 5.31
CA ILE A 20 7.21 4.27 5.76
C ILE A 20 7.78 3.51 4.55
N GLY A 21 9.00 2.98 4.73
CA GLY A 21 9.66 2.14 3.73
C GLY A 21 10.42 2.91 2.65
N PRO A 22 11.10 2.19 1.74
CA PRO A 22 11.49 2.78 0.46
C PRO A 22 10.22 3.21 -0.27
N ASN A 23 10.22 4.37 -0.91
CA ASN A 23 9.12 4.86 -1.75
C ASN A 23 9.71 5.51 -3.00
N ASN A 24 10.62 4.75 -3.63
CA ASN A 24 11.40 5.21 -4.75
C ASN A 24 11.13 4.37 -5.99
N TYR A 25 11.07 5.09 -7.10
CA TYR A 25 11.12 4.52 -8.43
C TYR A 25 12.41 5.00 -9.06
N THR A 26 13.24 4.08 -9.54
CA THR A 26 14.49 4.40 -10.20
C THR A 26 14.39 3.99 -11.66
N ILE A 27 14.65 4.94 -12.57
CA ILE A 27 14.76 4.70 -14.00
C ILE A 27 16.23 4.83 -14.38
N GLN A 28 16.76 3.82 -15.08
CA GLN A 28 18.11 3.87 -15.64
C GLN A 28 18.04 3.90 -17.16
N PHE A 29 18.44 5.04 -17.73
CA PHE A 29 18.51 5.20 -19.17
C PHE A 29 19.77 4.54 -19.76
N PRO A 30 19.69 4.03 -21.00
CA PRO A 30 20.85 3.48 -21.70
C PRO A 30 21.86 4.59 -22.01
N LEU A 31 23.13 4.20 -22.19
CA LEU A 31 24.23 5.12 -22.52
C LEU A 31 23.98 5.92 -23.80
N GLU A 32 23.20 5.37 -24.74
CA GLU A 32 22.87 5.99 -26.03
C GLU A 32 21.93 7.19 -25.88
N LEU A 33 21.14 7.24 -24.81
CA LEU A 33 20.28 8.38 -24.48
C LEU A 33 21.03 9.34 -23.53
N SER A 34 21.50 8.84 -22.39
CA SER A 34 22.21 9.65 -21.40
C SER A 34 23.06 8.85 -20.40
N GLY A 35 22.72 7.57 -20.16
CA GLY A 35 23.27 6.80 -19.06
C GLY A 35 22.85 7.29 -17.66
N ALA A 36 21.91 8.24 -17.60
CA ALA A 36 21.47 8.84 -16.34
C ALA A 36 20.56 7.89 -15.56
N THR A 37 20.68 7.96 -14.24
CA THR A 37 19.73 7.39 -13.29
C THR A 37 18.83 8.52 -12.80
N VAL A 38 17.51 8.30 -12.85
CA VAL A 38 16.49 9.23 -12.37
C VAL A 38 15.72 8.57 -11.25
N ASP A 39 15.74 9.18 -10.07
CA ASP A 39 14.93 8.75 -8.93
C ASP A 39 13.64 9.58 -8.89
N MET A 40 12.53 8.90 -8.66
CA MET A 40 11.20 9.48 -8.56
C MET A 40 10.58 9.09 -7.22
N ASN A 41 9.93 10.05 -6.56
CA ASN A 41 9.31 9.83 -5.26
C ASN A 41 7.85 9.46 -5.45
N ILE A 42 7.45 8.35 -4.85
CA ILE A 42 6.04 7.96 -4.77
C ILE A 42 5.41 8.78 -3.64
N VAL A 43 4.35 9.52 -3.97
CA VAL A 43 3.66 10.42 -3.03
C VAL A 43 2.30 9.91 -2.58
N GLY A 44 1.79 8.87 -3.24
CA GLY A 44 0.55 8.22 -2.84
C GLY A 44 0.00 7.27 -3.89
N GLY A 45 -1.27 6.93 -3.69
CA GLY A 45 -2.03 6.02 -4.53
C GLY A 45 -2.50 4.76 -3.78
N SER A 46 -3.09 3.83 -4.50
CA SER A 46 -3.59 2.57 -3.99
C SER A 46 -3.63 1.48 -5.05
N PHE A 47 -3.72 0.23 -4.62
CA PHE A 47 -3.98 -0.91 -5.50
C PHE A 47 -4.92 -1.89 -4.79
N GLU A 48 -5.58 -2.74 -5.57
CA GLU A 48 -6.38 -3.83 -5.03
C GLU A 48 -5.73 -5.16 -5.40
N LEU A 49 -5.35 -5.94 -4.39
CA LEU A 49 -4.79 -7.27 -4.52
C LEU A 49 -5.86 -8.31 -4.17
N VAL A 50 -6.12 -9.22 -5.09
CA VAL A 50 -7.01 -10.37 -4.90
C VAL A 50 -6.14 -11.61 -4.72
N VAL A 51 -6.26 -12.28 -3.58
CA VAL A 51 -5.54 -13.53 -3.31
C VAL A 51 -6.49 -14.69 -3.13
N ASP A 52 -6.14 -15.83 -3.73
CA ASP A 52 -6.75 -17.12 -3.48
C ASP A 52 -5.69 -18.03 -2.87
N GLU A 53 -5.78 -18.25 -1.56
CA GLU A 53 -4.79 -19.04 -0.82
C GLU A 53 -4.87 -20.54 -1.15
N ASP A 54 -6.07 -21.03 -1.47
CA ASP A 54 -6.32 -22.43 -1.77
C ASP A 54 -5.85 -22.80 -3.18
N GLU A 55 -6.07 -21.91 -4.14
CA GLU A 55 -5.58 -22.05 -5.51
C GLU A 55 -4.13 -21.58 -5.68
N GLY A 56 -3.59 -20.84 -4.71
CA GLY A 56 -2.23 -20.28 -4.76
C GLY A 56 -2.08 -19.21 -5.83
N THR A 57 -3.11 -18.38 -6.04
CA THR A 57 -3.12 -17.34 -7.07
C THR A 57 -3.22 -15.95 -6.45
N ALA A 58 -2.64 -14.98 -7.14
CA ALA A 58 -2.78 -13.55 -6.83
C ALA A 58 -3.19 -12.81 -8.10
N ALA A 59 -3.93 -11.72 -7.96
CA ALA A 59 -4.23 -10.84 -9.07
C ALA A 59 -4.29 -9.39 -8.63
N LEU A 60 -3.81 -8.49 -9.49
CA LEU A 60 -4.02 -7.05 -9.33
C LEU A 60 -5.33 -6.69 -10.02
N ALA A 61 -6.32 -6.28 -9.24
CA ALA A 61 -7.62 -5.85 -9.75
C ALA A 61 -7.63 -4.35 -10.09
N SER A 62 -6.80 -3.57 -9.39
CA SER A 62 -6.55 -2.16 -9.72
C SER A 62 -5.15 -1.75 -9.30
N TRP A 63 -4.65 -0.67 -9.90
CA TRP A 63 -3.45 0.04 -9.49
C TRP A 63 -3.58 1.49 -9.89
N HIS A 64 -3.27 2.39 -8.96
CA HIS A 64 -3.12 3.82 -9.17
C HIS A 64 -1.97 4.29 -8.28
N GLN A 65 -0.95 4.89 -8.87
CA GLN A 65 0.20 5.41 -8.13
C GLN A 65 0.49 6.83 -8.58
N GLU A 66 0.81 7.69 -7.61
CA GLU A 66 1.12 9.10 -7.80
C GLU A 66 2.59 9.34 -7.52
N ILE A 67 3.26 10.01 -8.45
CA ILE A 67 4.69 10.28 -8.40
C ILE A 67 4.93 11.78 -8.57
N ASP A 68 5.83 12.32 -7.74
CA ASP A 68 6.25 13.73 -7.79
C ASP A 68 6.82 14.09 -9.17
N PRO A 69 6.65 15.34 -9.64
CA PRO A 69 7.27 15.79 -10.87
C PRO A 69 8.78 15.61 -10.88
N VAL A 70 9.32 15.06 -11.96
CA VAL A 70 10.76 14.91 -12.17
C VAL A 70 11.24 15.77 -13.33
N MET A 71 12.54 16.06 -13.31
CA MET A 71 13.19 16.86 -14.35
C MET A 71 13.97 15.93 -15.29
N LEU A 72 13.50 15.81 -16.53
CA LEU A 72 14.17 15.07 -17.60
C LEU A 72 14.76 16.06 -18.60
N PHE A 73 16.08 16.04 -18.76
CA PHE A 73 16.79 16.96 -19.68
C PHE A 73 16.47 18.45 -19.46
N GLY A 74 16.17 18.84 -18.21
CA GLY A 74 15.81 20.21 -17.85
C GLY A 74 14.34 20.57 -18.14
N MET A 75 13.50 19.60 -18.50
CA MET A 75 12.06 19.74 -18.71
C MET A 75 11.31 18.98 -17.63
N SER A 76 10.19 19.53 -17.16
CA SER A 76 9.35 18.89 -16.14
C SER A 76 8.45 17.84 -16.79
N THR A 77 8.23 16.72 -16.11
CA THR A 77 7.19 15.75 -16.46
C THR A 77 5.80 16.15 -15.96
N GLY A 78 5.69 17.21 -15.15
CA GLY A 78 4.50 17.41 -14.32
C GLY A 78 4.29 16.22 -13.37
N PRO A 79 3.15 16.17 -12.65
CA PRO A 79 2.77 14.99 -11.88
C PRO A 79 2.72 13.76 -12.79
N ILE A 80 3.23 12.64 -12.30
CA ILE A 80 3.20 11.37 -13.03
C ILE A 80 2.18 10.46 -12.36
N THR A 81 1.34 9.81 -13.17
CA THR A 81 0.40 8.78 -12.71
C THR A 81 0.68 7.45 -13.37
N ILE A 82 0.65 6.37 -12.59
CA ILE A 82 0.82 5.00 -13.08
C ILE A 82 -0.46 4.23 -12.77
N SER A 83 -1.08 3.63 -13.79
CA SER A 83 -2.35 2.92 -13.67
C SER A 83 -2.28 1.52 -14.27
N LEU A 84 -2.98 0.55 -13.67
CA LEU A 84 -3.10 -0.79 -14.25
C LEU A 84 -3.85 -0.71 -15.59
N VAL A 85 -3.31 -1.36 -16.63
CA VAL A 85 -4.02 -1.61 -17.88
C VAL A 85 -4.64 -3.00 -17.78
N THR A 86 -5.97 -3.06 -17.62
CA THR A 86 -6.71 -4.31 -17.71
C THR A 86 -7.33 -4.44 -19.10
N GLU A 87 -7.23 -5.62 -19.71
CA GLU A 87 -8.10 -5.96 -20.83
C GLU A 87 -9.49 -6.31 -20.26
N GLU A 88 -10.57 -5.95 -20.96
CA GLU A 88 -11.94 -6.19 -20.47
C GLU A 88 -12.15 -7.67 -20.08
N GLY A 89 -12.23 -7.95 -18.77
CA GLY A 89 -12.51 -9.27 -18.23
C GLY A 89 -11.29 -10.13 -17.87
N GLU A 90 -10.07 -9.61 -17.99
CA GLU A 90 -8.85 -10.31 -17.56
C GLU A 90 -8.13 -9.50 -16.47
N ASN A 91 -8.18 -10.00 -15.23
CA ASN A 91 -7.26 -9.54 -14.19
C ASN A 91 -5.88 -10.13 -14.48
N ALA A 92 -4.82 -9.37 -14.22
CA ALA A 92 -3.46 -9.89 -14.27
C ALA A 92 -3.34 -11.01 -13.22
N VAL A 93 -3.28 -12.29 -13.65
CA VAL A 93 -3.20 -13.44 -12.75
C VAL A 93 -1.76 -13.88 -12.59
N GLY A 94 -1.31 -13.95 -11.35
CA GLY A 94 -0.02 -14.41 -10.91
C GLY A 94 -0.12 -15.48 -9.83
N THR A 95 0.97 -15.67 -9.10
CA THR A 95 1.09 -16.71 -8.06
C THR A 95 1.05 -16.11 -6.66
N TYR A 96 0.50 -16.86 -5.71
CA TYR A 96 0.54 -16.56 -4.27
C TYR A 96 0.98 -17.78 -3.47
N ASN A 97 1.89 -17.59 -2.52
CA ASN A 97 2.31 -18.62 -1.58
C ASN A 97 1.73 -18.32 -0.19
N ALA A 98 0.76 -19.10 0.27
CA ALA A 98 0.10 -18.89 1.55
C ALA A 98 1.03 -19.08 2.77
N GLU A 99 2.11 -19.87 2.64
CA GLU A 99 3.07 -20.09 3.73
C GLU A 99 4.03 -18.92 3.90
N THR A 100 4.56 -18.39 2.79
CA THR A 100 5.52 -17.27 2.80
C THR A 100 4.86 -15.91 2.66
N ARG A 101 3.59 -15.87 2.25
CA ARG A 101 2.80 -14.68 1.91
C ARG A 101 3.42 -13.86 0.78
N GLU A 102 4.17 -14.53 -0.09
CA GLU A 102 4.78 -13.93 -1.27
C GLU A 102 3.80 -14.01 -2.45
N PHE A 103 3.71 -12.93 -3.22
CA PHE A 103 3.00 -12.91 -4.50
C PHE A 103 3.91 -12.45 -5.63
N ALA A 104 3.59 -12.86 -6.85
CA ALA A 104 4.22 -12.38 -8.07
C ALA A 104 3.15 -12.27 -9.15
N VAL A 105 2.91 -11.08 -9.70
CA VAL A 105 1.89 -10.79 -10.72
C VAL A 105 2.52 -10.07 -11.90
N GLU A 106 2.45 -10.66 -13.10
CA GLU A 106 2.85 -9.97 -14.33
C GLU A 106 1.70 -9.07 -14.79
N ALA A 107 1.95 -7.77 -14.90
CA ALA A 107 0.95 -6.77 -15.24
C ALA A 107 1.51 -5.72 -16.20
N THR A 108 0.61 -5.06 -16.94
CA THR A 108 0.96 -3.91 -17.77
C THR A 108 0.42 -2.64 -17.14
N PHE A 109 1.28 -1.63 -17.04
CA PHE A 109 0.98 -0.35 -16.43
C PHE A 109 1.07 0.76 -17.46
N GLN A 110 0.10 1.66 -17.44
CA GLN A 110 0.09 2.88 -18.21
C GLN A 110 0.63 4.02 -17.37
N ILE A 111 1.66 4.68 -17.88
CA ILE A 111 2.33 5.82 -17.27
C ILE A 111 1.91 7.08 -18.03
N GLU A 112 1.29 8.01 -17.32
CA GLU A 112 0.90 9.32 -17.83
C GLU A 112 1.75 10.42 -17.20
N PHE A 113 2.17 11.37 -18.04
CA PHE A 113 2.91 12.57 -17.65
C PHE A 113 2.65 13.72 -18.62
N ASP A 114 3.01 14.95 -18.25
CA ASP A 114 3.00 16.12 -19.14
C ASP A 114 4.13 16.00 -20.15
N ASP A 115 3.77 15.71 -21.40
CA ASP A 115 4.72 15.57 -22.50
C ASP A 115 4.88 16.84 -23.36
N SER A 116 4.26 17.97 -22.97
CA SER A 116 4.19 19.19 -23.77
C SER A 116 5.55 19.77 -24.16
N GLN A 117 6.56 19.55 -23.32
CA GLN A 117 7.96 19.93 -23.56
C GLN A 117 8.81 18.74 -24.02
N LEU A 118 8.39 17.53 -23.69
CA LEU A 118 9.17 16.31 -23.75
C LEU A 118 9.04 15.56 -25.09
N TRP A 119 7.95 15.76 -25.84
CA TRP A 119 7.72 15.10 -27.13
C TRP A 119 8.86 15.34 -28.15
N GLN A 120 9.54 16.49 -28.05
CA GLN A 120 10.65 16.86 -28.93
C GLN A 120 11.89 15.99 -28.76
N VAL A 121 12.06 15.39 -27.58
CA VAL A 121 13.15 14.49 -27.24
C VAL A 121 12.70 13.02 -27.25
N GLY A 122 11.56 12.75 -27.89
CA GLY A 122 11.02 11.40 -28.04
C GLY A 122 10.20 10.93 -26.83
N PHE A 123 9.93 11.82 -25.87
CA PHE A 123 9.17 11.48 -24.68
C PHE A 123 7.68 11.77 -24.88
N VAL A 124 6.87 10.73 -25.09
CA VAL A 124 5.43 10.85 -25.41
C VAL A 124 4.60 10.09 -24.37
N SER A 125 3.56 10.75 -23.87
CA SER A 125 2.61 10.18 -22.92
C SER A 125 1.31 9.77 -23.64
N PRO A 126 0.64 8.66 -23.27
CA PRO A 126 1.04 7.69 -22.26
C PRO A 126 2.04 6.64 -22.75
N VAL A 127 2.64 5.90 -21.81
CA VAL A 127 3.54 4.77 -22.06
C VAL A 127 3.02 3.53 -21.37
N ASN A 128 2.98 2.39 -22.06
CA ASN A 128 2.65 1.11 -21.44
C ASN A 128 3.92 0.31 -21.17
N LEU A 129 4.10 -0.14 -19.93
CA LEU A 129 5.22 -0.97 -19.50
C LEU A 129 4.71 -2.27 -18.89
N THR A 130 5.30 -3.40 -19.26
CA THR A 130 5.02 -4.70 -18.65
C THR A 130 6.10 -5.01 -17.63
N ALA A 131 5.69 -5.40 -16.43
CA ALA A 131 6.62 -5.90 -15.42
C ALA A 131 5.97 -6.90 -14.48
N VAL A 132 6.84 -7.55 -13.70
CA VAL A 132 6.44 -8.47 -12.65
C VAL A 132 6.46 -7.71 -11.33
N GLU A 133 5.28 -7.58 -10.73
CA GLU A 133 5.10 -7.09 -9.37
C GLU A 133 5.32 -8.25 -8.40
N GLU A 134 6.44 -8.23 -7.69
CA GLU A 134 6.71 -9.18 -6.62
C GLU A 134 6.53 -8.51 -5.28
N GLY A 135 5.92 -9.19 -4.31
CA GLY A 135 5.75 -8.61 -3.00
C GLY A 135 5.54 -9.63 -1.90
N THR A 136 5.65 -9.16 -0.66
CA THR A 136 5.39 -9.96 0.54
C THR A 136 4.38 -9.24 1.42
N ILE A 137 3.32 -9.95 1.81
CA ILE A 137 2.33 -9.46 2.76
C ILE A 137 2.82 -9.74 4.19
N HIS A 138 3.14 -8.68 4.91
CA HIS A 138 3.45 -8.70 6.33
C HIS A 138 2.19 -8.37 7.15
N GLY A 139 1.44 -9.41 7.50
CA GLY A 139 0.25 -9.30 8.37
C GLY A 139 -0.77 -10.38 8.03
N SER A 140 -1.86 -10.44 8.78
CA SER A 140 -3.00 -11.31 8.46
C SER A 140 -4.32 -10.52 8.39
N GLY A 141 -5.20 -10.93 7.48
CA GLY A 141 -6.46 -10.23 7.28
C GLY A 141 -6.28 -8.88 6.56
N SER A 142 -7.18 -7.94 6.82
CA SER A 142 -7.19 -6.61 6.19
C SER A 142 -6.13 -5.66 6.77
N ILE A 143 -5.29 -6.16 7.68
CA ILE A 143 -4.16 -5.42 8.24
C ILE A 143 -2.88 -6.11 7.87
N GLY A 144 -1.97 -5.30 7.36
CA GLY A 144 -0.63 -5.70 7.04
C GLY A 144 0.04 -4.63 6.23
N SER A 145 1.37 -4.69 6.18
CA SER A 145 2.12 -3.97 5.17
C SER A 145 2.43 -4.90 4.02
N VAL A 146 2.41 -4.36 2.81
CA VAL A 146 2.99 -5.01 1.66
C VAL A 146 4.30 -4.32 1.34
N ILE A 147 5.38 -5.09 1.19
CA ILE A 147 6.60 -4.62 0.53
C ILE A 147 6.52 -5.09 -0.91
N MET A 148 6.67 -4.16 -1.85
CA MET A 148 6.68 -4.47 -3.28
C MET A 148 8.02 -4.14 -3.92
N HIS A 149 8.41 -5.04 -4.81
CA HIS A 149 9.55 -4.94 -5.68
C HIS A 149 9.06 -5.08 -7.11
N LEU A 150 9.02 -3.97 -7.81
CA LEU A 150 8.80 -3.96 -9.25
C LEU A 150 10.13 -3.86 -9.94
N ALA A 151 10.37 -4.68 -10.95
CA ALA A 151 11.46 -4.44 -11.89
C ALA A 151 11.03 -4.83 -13.29
N GLY A 152 11.52 -4.08 -14.27
CA GLY A 152 11.22 -4.35 -15.67
C GLY A 152 12.13 -3.60 -16.62
N GLU A 153 11.92 -3.89 -17.89
CA GLU A 153 12.52 -3.16 -19.00
C GLU A 153 11.41 -2.55 -19.84
N GLY A 154 11.60 -1.29 -20.23
CA GLY A 154 10.68 -0.57 -21.09
C GLY A 154 11.38 -0.10 -22.35
N GLU A 155 10.61 0.07 -23.42
CA GLU A 155 11.09 0.77 -24.62
C GLU A 155 10.43 2.13 -24.69
N PHE A 156 11.25 3.17 -24.79
CA PHE A 156 10.79 4.53 -24.83
C PHE A 156 11.77 5.44 -25.56
N ALA A 157 11.26 6.40 -26.34
CA ALA A 157 12.06 7.24 -27.25
C ALA A 157 12.97 6.44 -28.21
N GLY A 158 12.61 5.19 -28.53
CA GLY A 158 13.39 4.28 -29.38
C GLY A 158 14.61 3.65 -28.71
N GLY A 159 14.70 3.71 -27.38
CA GLY A 159 15.74 3.04 -26.59
C GLY A 159 15.14 2.21 -25.45
N THR A 160 15.88 1.19 -25.00
CA THR A 160 15.50 0.35 -23.86
C THR A 160 16.01 0.95 -22.56
N PHE A 161 15.17 1.05 -21.54
CA PHE A 161 15.56 1.44 -20.19
C PHE A 161 15.17 0.36 -19.19
N SER A 162 15.86 0.31 -18.06
CA SER A 162 15.45 -0.54 -16.94
C SER A 162 14.84 0.33 -15.85
N TYR A 163 13.89 -0.21 -15.12
CA TYR A 163 13.31 0.46 -13.97
C TYR A 163 13.16 -0.47 -12.79
N THR A 164 13.13 0.13 -11.61
CA THR A 164 12.90 -0.57 -10.35
C THR A 164 12.04 0.30 -9.45
N CYS A 165 10.94 -0.26 -8.94
CA CYS A 165 10.15 0.33 -7.86
C CYS A 165 10.44 -0.46 -6.58
N ASN A 166 10.69 0.26 -5.49
CA ASN A 166 10.63 -0.33 -4.17
C ASN A 166 9.73 0.54 -3.31
N THR A 167 8.61 -0.04 -2.88
CA THR A 167 7.55 0.68 -2.19
C THR A 167 6.95 -0.15 -1.08
N SER A 168 6.35 0.52 -0.09
CA SER A 168 5.51 -0.14 0.90
C SER A 168 4.09 0.42 0.85
N ALA A 169 3.14 -0.45 1.13
CA ALA A 169 1.73 -0.10 1.24
C ALA A 169 1.13 -0.71 2.49
N ARG A 170 0.03 -0.16 2.96
CA ARG A 170 -0.77 -0.72 4.07
C ARG A 170 -2.13 -1.14 3.55
N PHE A 171 -2.62 -2.29 3.98
CA PHE A 171 -4.00 -2.67 3.68
C PHE A 171 -4.99 -1.78 4.44
N ASP A 172 -5.99 -1.31 3.71
CA ASP A 172 -7.16 -0.65 4.28
C ASP A 172 -8.06 -1.71 4.91
N TYR A 173 -8.63 -1.38 6.06
CA TYR A 173 -9.61 -2.22 6.73
C TYR A 173 -11.02 -1.65 6.48
N ASP A 174 -11.77 -2.28 5.58
CA ASP A 174 -13.19 -1.99 5.34
C ASP A 174 -14.05 -2.56 6.49
N LEU A 175 -13.94 -1.93 7.66
CA LEU A 175 -14.73 -2.28 8.84
C LEU A 175 -16.05 -1.51 8.84
N PRO A 176 -17.16 -2.14 9.25
CA PRO A 176 -18.40 -1.41 9.53
C PRO A 176 -18.16 -0.32 10.56
N ALA A 177 -18.90 0.80 10.49
CA ALA A 177 -18.76 1.91 11.46
C ALA A 177 -18.95 1.52 12.95
N SER A 178 -19.53 0.36 13.22
CA SER A 178 -19.65 -0.21 14.58
C SER A 178 -18.37 -0.93 15.06
N GLN A 179 -17.37 -1.08 14.21
CA GLN A 179 -16.12 -1.77 14.48
C GLN A 179 -14.95 -0.83 14.23
N ALA A 180 -13.81 -1.17 14.81
CA ALA A 180 -12.53 -0.56 14.53
C ALA A 180 -11.45 -1.61 14.64
N GLN A 181 -10.31 -1.32 14.05
CA GLN A 181 -9.15 -2.14 14.27
C GLN A 181 -8.55 -1.83 15.65
N THR A 182 -7.98 -2.82 16.36
CA THR A 182 -7.22 -2.52 17.58
C THR A 182 -6.17 -1.43 17.29
N GLY A 183 -6.16 -0.38 18.11
CA GLY A 183 -5.36 0.84 17.94
C GLY A 183 -6.06 1.99 17.23
N ASP A 184 -7.10 1.76 16.42
CA ASP A 184 -7.92 2.82 15.81
C ASP A 184 -9.01 3.24 16.79
N VAL A 185 -8.59 4.01 17.78
CA VAL A 185 -9.47 4.41 18.89
C VAL A 185 -10.40 5.55 18.52
N ASN A 186 -10.08 6.28 17.45
CA ASN A 186 -10.86 7.42 16.98
C ASN A 186 -11.80 7.09 15.80
N GLN A 187 -11.73 5.85 15.27
CA GLN A 187 -12.52 5.32 14.16
C GLN A 187 -12.39 6.13 12.87
N ASP A 188 -11.22 6.69 12.60
CA ASP A 188 -10.94 7.37 11.32
C ASP A 188 -10.32 6.46 10.26
N HIS A 189 -10.18 5.18 10.59
CA HIS A 189 -9.63 4.12 9.73
C HIS A 189 -8.14 4.33 9.40
N ALA A 190 -7.42 5.11 10.20
CA ALA A 190 -5.98 5.26 10.11
C ALA A 190 -5.31 4.99 11.47
N HIS A 191 -4.21 4.24 11.46
CA HIS A 191 -3.29 4.19 12.61
C HIS A 191 -2.24 5.29 12.47
N ASP A 192 -2.47 6.40 13.16
CA ASP A 192 -1.58 7.55 13.15
C ASP A 192 -1.39 8.20 14.54
N ILE A 193 -0.82 9.40 14.60
CA ILE A 193 -0.55 10.07 15.88
C ILE A 193 -1.83 10.49 16.62
N SER A 194 -2.96 10.59 15.93
CA SER A 194 -4.25 10.97 16.52
C SER A 194 -4.78 9.91 17.49
N ASP A 195 -4.48 8.63 17.27
CA ASP A 195 -4.89 7.53 18.14
C ASP A 195 -4.26 7.57 19.54
N PRO A 196 -2.92 7.59 19.71
CA PRO A 196 -2.33 7.73 21.04
C PRO A 196 -2.70 9.09 21.66
N MET A 197 -2.97 10.13 20.87
CA MET A 197 -3.49 11.39 21.41
C MET A 197 -4.91 11.23 21.97
N ALA A 198 -5.79 10.47 21.31
CA ALA A 198 -7.14 10.18 21.79
C ALA A 198 -7.10 9.36 23.09
N ILE A 199 -6.24 8.34 23.20
CA ILE A 199 -6.00 7.59 24.45
C ILE A 199 -5.60 8.54 25.58
N LEU A 200 -4.58 9.37 25.37
CA LEU A 200 -4.12 10.32 26.39
C LEU A 200 -5.17 11.37 26.75
N SER A 201 -5.98 11.80 25.78
CA SER A 201 -7.07 12.75 25.97
C SER A 201 -8.17 12.18 26.87
N GLU A 202 -8.52 10.91 26.71
CA GLU A 202 -9.45 10.24 27.64
C GLU A 202 -8.85 10.13 29.04
N LEU A 203 -7.63 9.59 29.14
CA LEU A 203 -6.98 9.31 30.43
C LEU A 203 -6.72 10.55 31.28
N PHE A 204 -6.32 11.67 30.65
CA PHE A 204 -5.87 12.87 31.38
C PHE A 204 -6.82 14.07 31.27
N LEU A 205 -7.64 14.13 30.23
CA LEU A 205 -8.55 15.27 29.97
C LEU A 205 -10.03 14.89 30.08
N GLY A 206 -10.35 13.59 30.16
CA GLY A 206 -11.72 13.10 30.27
C GLY A 206 -12.53 13.24 28.96
N ASN A 207 -11.86 13.36 27.82
CA ASN A 207 -12.52 13.35 26.51
C ASN A 207 -12.64 11.89 26.04
N PRO A 208 -13.85 11.31 25.97
CA PRO A 208 -14.02 9.91 25.61
C PRO A 208 -13.56 9.65 24.17
N MET A 209 -12.84 8.55 23.96
CA MET A 209 -12.50 8.07 22.62
C MET A 209 -13.68 7.31 21.99
N PRO A 210 -13.91 7.45 20.67
CA PRO A 210 -14.99 6.76 19.95
C PRO A 210 -15.02 5.24 20.12
N CYS A 211 -13.86 4.57 20.06
CA CYS A 211 -13.77 3.12 20.21
C CYS A 211 -12.82 2.73 21.32
N ARG A 212 -13.32 2.73 22.56
CA ARG A 212 -12.53 2.31 23.72
C ARG A 212 -12.07 0.86 23.64
N ALA A 213 -12.84 -0.02 23.01
CA ALA A 213 -12.45 -1.42 22.80
C ALA A 213 -11.18 -1.58 21.95
N ALA A 214 -10.82 -0.57 21.14
CA ALA A 214 -9.59 -0.56 20.36
C ALA A 214 -8.37 -0.07 21.16
N GLY A 215 -8.56 0.43 22.39
CA GLY A 215 -7.52 1.12 23.15
C GLY A 215 -6.51 0.23 23.86
N ASP A 216 -6.82 -1.05 24.08
CA ASP A 216 -5.89 -2.04 24.67
C ASP A 216 -4.99 -2.61 23.57
N VAL A 217 -3.98 -1.84 23.19
CA VAL A 217 -3.10 -2.16 22.05
C VAL A 217 -1.93 -3.05 22.45
N ASN A 218 -1.61 -3.10 23.75
CA ASN A 218 -0.55 -3.96 24.26
C ASN A 218 -1.09 -5.33 24.72
N SER A 219 -2.43 -5.51 24.70
CA SER A 219 -3.17 -6.73 25.06
C SER A 219 -2.99 -7.16 26.52
N ASP A 220 -2.83 -6.20 27.43
CA ASP A 220 -2.71 -6.46 28.88
C ASP A 220 -4.04 -6.35 29.64
N SER A 221 -5.15 -6.10 28.93
CA SER A 221 -6.52 -5.96 29.43
C SER A 221 -6.83 -4.67 30.18
N ASP A 222 -5.88 -3.74 30.29
CA ASP A 222 -6.10 -2.39 30.80
C ASP A 222 -5.92 -1.37 29.66
N ILE A 223 -6.58 -0.21 29.76
CA ILE A 223 -6.32 0.93 28.86
C ILE A 223 -5.65 2.01 29.69
N ASP A 224 -4.36 2.19 29.50
CA ASP A 224 -3.55 3.12 30.27
C ASP A 224 -2.46 3.84 29.44
N LEU A 225 -1.51 4.47 30.14
CA LEU A 225 -0.43 5.22 29.48
C LEU A 225 0.46 4.31 28.61
N SER A 226 0.58 3.03 28.97
CA SER A 226 1.42 2.08 28.26
C SER A 226 0.90 1.78 26.86
N ASP A 227 -0.41 1.84 26.62
CA ASP A 227 -1.01 1.70 25.28
C ASP A 227 -0.60 2.85 24.36
N ALA A 228 -0.74 4.08 24.85
CA ALA A 228 -0.30 5.26 24.09
C ALA A 228 1.21 5.20 23.79
N VAL A 229 2.03 4.75 24.75
CA VAL A 229 3.47 4.56 24.54
C VAL A 229 3.75 3.42 23.54
N TYR A 230 3.00 2.34 23.59
CA TYR A 230 3.11 1.21 22.67
C TYR A 230 2.86 1.67 21.22
N MET A 231 1.77 2.41 20.99
CA MET A 231 1.45 2.98 19.68
C MET A 231 2.51 3.96 19.20
N LEU A 232 2.97 4.90 20.06
CA LEU A 232 4.04 5.82 19.67
C LEU A 232 5.34 5.10 19.32
N ASN A 233 5.63 3.98 20.01
CA ASN A 233 6.79 3.17 19.68
C ASN A 233 6.63 2.47 18.31
N TYR A 234 5.45 1.91 18.05
CA TYR A 234 5.09 1.33 16.76
C TYR A 234 5.24 2.38 15.63
N LEU A 235 4.68 3.57 15.81
CA LEU A 235 4.65 4.62 14.79
C LEU A 235 6.03 5.24 14.47
N PHE A 236 6.87 5.47 15.49
CA PHE A 236 8.05 6.32 15.31
C PHE A 236 9.41 5.61 15.43
N ILE A 237 9.46 4.44 16.07
CA ILE A 237 10.74 3.76 16.34
C ILE A 237 10.74 2.27 15.96
N GLY A 238 9.72 1.81 15.24
CA GLY A 238 9.62 0.42 14.78
C GLY A 238 9.41 -0.56 15.93
N GLY A 239 8.53 -0.20 16.88
CA GLY A 239 8.08 -1.08 17.95
C GLY A 239 7.31 -2.31 17.43
N PRO A 240 6.89 -3.23 18.33
CA PRO A 240 6.10 -4.39 17.93
C PRO A 240 4.80 -3.97 17.21
N ALA A 241 4.33 -4.81 16.29
CA ALA A 241 3.08 -4.55 15.56
C ALA A 241 1.86 -4.50 16.49
N LEU A 242 0.82 -3.78 16.06
CA LEU A 242 -0.47 -3.74 16.74
C LEU A 242 -1.25 -5.04 16.50
N PRO A 243 -2.16 -5.44 17.40
CA PRO A 243 -3.08 -6.55 17.16
C PRO A 243 -3.95 -6.33 15.90
N GLU A 244 -4.24 -7.42 15.20
CA GLU A 244 -4.94 -7.42 13.89
C GLU A 244 -6.44 -7.75 14.01
N GLU A 245 -6.97 -7.84 15.23
CA GLU A 245 -8.38 -8.17 15.47
C GLU A 245 -9.27 -6.92 15.36
N ALA A 246 -10.37 -7.02 14.61
CA ALA A 246 -11.42 -6.01 14.64
C ALA A 246 -12.20 -6.13 15.94
N VAL A 247 -12.44 -5.01 16.59
CA VAL A 247 -13.17 -4.91 17.86
C VAL A 247 -14.51 -4.22 17.66
N ASP A 248 -15.52 -4.61 18.45
CA ASP A 248 -16.83 -3.96 18.43
C ASP A 248 -16.81 -2.71 19.32
N CYS A 249 -16.98 -1.55 18.69
CA CYS A 249 -16.97 -0.26 19.35
C CYS A 249 -18.31 0.08 20.01
N THR A 250 -19.37 -0.71 19.77
CA THR A 250 -20.67 -0.53 20.42
C THR A 250 -20.75 -1.20 21.80
N ALA A 251 -19.76 -2.03 22.14
CA ALA A 251 -19.72 -2.77 23.38
C ALA A 251 -19.35 -1.93 24.62
N GLY A 252 -19.01 -0.64 24.45
CA GLY A 252 -18.44 0.22 25.49
C GLY A 252 -19.40 1.12 26.29
N ASP A 253 -20.65 1.33 25.86
CA ASP A 253 -21.62 2.22 26.54
C ASP A 253 -22.40 1.52 27.68
N ALA A 254 -21.74 0.68 28.47
CA ALA A 254 -22.36 0.00 29.61
C ALA A 254 -21.47 -0.03 30.86
N ALA A 255 -21.35 1.12 31.55
CA ALA A 255 -21.59 1.27 33.00
C ALA A 255 -21.16 2.66 33.50
#